data_AF-A0A818VV96-F1
#
_entry.id   AF-A0A818VV96-F1
#
_cell.length_a   1.000
_cell.length_b   1.000
_cell.length_c   1.000
_cell.angle_alpha   90.00
_cell.angle_beta   90.00
_cell.angle_gamma   90.00
#
_symmetry.space_group_name_H-M   'P 1'
#
loop_
_entity.id
_entity.type
_entity.pdbx_description
1 polymer ?
#
loop_
_entity_poly.entity_id
_entity_poly.type
_entity_poly.pdbx_seq_one_letter_code
_entity_poly.pdbx_strand_id
1 'polypeptide(L)'
;MFGKQSSIHSQEACQTQNEEATSHKLTSPYLSQIINTVYGELSIFQLNISSHIIDMYLPDILLPFPASIKVTDRMKRDLLYLKSMMAVLHSQVNREMRNLSSIVPEAEFFQQLLPEQTDMARCNIVILGDRIIFARIPRTYRVTYYLLCKHITLADCSSDVRFAGELWHDENANFQLNNNSGTYRPSKILVESAIALFKRLFPFLEVRGVSSEENTRPPTLDRFKSKLKQKIGRS
;
A
#
# COMPACT_ATOMS: atom_id res chain seq x y z
N MET A 1 6.61 23.60 67.69
CA MET A 1 7.00 22.27 67.18
C MET A 1 7.77 22.46 65.90
N PHE A 2 9.04 22.07 65.91
CA PHE A 2 9.97 22.16 64.79
C PHE A 2 9.66 21.09 63.75
N GLY A 3 9.58 21.47 62.48
CA GLY A 3 9.45 20.57 61.33
C GLY A 3 10.28 21.11 60.17
N LYS A 4 11.39 20.44 59.90
CA LYS A 4 12.52 20.80 59.03
C LYS A 4 12.18 21.14 57.57
N GLN A 5 13.01 22.04 57.05
CA GLN A 5 13.28 22.32 55.64
C GLN A 5 13.76 21.08 54.86
N SER A 6 13.39 20.99 53.58
CA SER A 6 14.34 20.62 52.52
C SER A 6 14.04 21.42 51.26
N SER A 7 14.96 22.30 50.92
CA SER A 7 15.12 23.01 49.65
C SER A 7 16.02 22.22 48.69
N ILE A 8 16.11 22.70 47.43
CA ILE A 8 17.17 22.44 46.41
C ILE A 8 16.83 21.25 45.48
N HIS A 9 16.84 21.26 44.13
CA HIS A 9 17.44 22.08 43.05
C HIS A 9 16.43 22.16 41.88
N SER A 10 16.18 23.30 41.21
CA SER A 10 17.00 24.01 40.20
C SER A 10 17.07 23.33 38.82
N GLN A 11 16.62 24.11 37.81
CA GLN A 11 17.07 24.13 36.40
C GLN A 11 16.64 22.92 35.53
N GLU A 12 16.28 23.05 34.25
CA GLU A 12 16.69 24.04 33.25
C GLU A 12 15.72 23.98 32.05
N ALA A 13 15.46 25.14 31.46
CA ALA A 13 14.91 25.24 30.11
C ALA A 13 15.95 24.74 29.11
N CYS A 14 15.53 24.02 28.07
CA CYS A 14 16.36 23.82 26.88
C CYS A 14 15.51 24.01 25.64
N GLN A 15 15.49 25.26 25.17
CA GLN A 15 15.44 25.57 23.75
C GLN A 15 16.75 25.10 23.11
N THR A 16 16.63 24.26 22.09
CA THR A 16 17.60 24.09 20.98
C THR A 16 16.75 23.54 19.83
N GLN A 17 16.31 24.36 18.87
CA GLN A 17 17.04 24.78 17.67
C GLN A 17 18.03 23.74 17.12
N ASN A 18 17.72 23.33 15.89
CA ASN A 18 18.58 22.81 14.83
C ASN A 18 19.45 21.59 15.12
N GLU A 19 19.12 20.49 14.43
CA GLU A 19 20.11 19.81 13.60
C GLU A 19 19.40 19.01 12.49
N GLU A 20 19.53 19.51 11.26
CA GLU A 20 19.48 18.71 10.05
C GLU A 20 20.51 17.58 10.17
N ALA A 21 20.03 16.35 10.40
CA ALA A 21 20.84 15.16 10.19
C ALA A 21 20.31 14.44 8.95
N THR A 22 20.76 14.91 7.80
CA THR A 22 20.82 14.16 6.54
C THR A 22 21.49 12.80 6.78
N SER A 23 20.70 11.77 7.12
CA SER A 23 21.15 10.39 7.03
C SER A 23 20.96 9.88 5.60
N HIS A 24 21.72 10.47 4.66
CA HIS A 24 22.02 9.80 3.40
C HIS A 24 22.91 8.59 3.69
N LYS A 25 22.29 7.46 4.05
CA LYS A 25 22.97 6.16 3.92
C LYS A 25 23.11 5.89 2.42
N LEU A 26 24.30 6.22 1.92
CA LEU A 26 24.82 5.89 0.60
C LEU A 26 24.63 4.40 0.30
N THR A 27 23.52 4.06 -0.35
CA THR A 27 23.50 2.88 -1.21
C THR A 27 24.25 3.23 -2.48
N SER A 28 25.24 2.40 -2.84
CA SER A 28 26.05 2.57 -4.05
C SER A 28 25.18 2.91 -5.27
N PRO A 29 25.56 3.91 -6.10
CA PRO A 29 24.81 4.27 -7.31
C PRO A 29 24.63 3.09 -8.26
N TYR A 30 25.52 2.10 -8.22
CA TYR A 30 25.43 0.85 -8.97
C TYR A 30 24.25 -0.04 -8.53
N LEU A 31 23.99 -0.09 -7.21
CA LEU A 31 22.84 -0.81 -6.65
C LEU A 31 21.53 -0.13 -7.06
N SER A 32 21.46 1.20 -7.05
CA SER A 32 20.30 1.95 -7.53
C SER A 32 20.06 1.75 -9.03
N GLN A 33 21.11 1.66 -9.84
CA GLN A 33 21.02 1.43 -11.28
C GLN A 33 20.55 0.00 -11.61
N ILE A 34 21.06 -1.00 -10.89
CA ILE A 34 20.56 -2.38 -10.98
C ILE A 34 19.11 -2.45 -10.51
N ILE A 35 18.75 -1.77 -9.42
CA ILE A 35 17.38 -1.73 -8.90
C ILE A 35 16.44 -1.11 -9.95
N ASN A 36 16.77 0.02 -10.58
CA ASN A 36 15.92 0.61 -11.61
C ASN A 36 15.82 -0.26 -12.87
N THR A 37 16.91 -0.90 -13.29
CA THR A 37 16.94 -1.81 -14.45
C THR A 37 16.21 -3.13 -14.16
N VAL A 38 16.20 -3.58 -12.91
CA VAL A 38 15.62 -4.85 -12.46
C VAL A 38 14.21 -4.67 -11.89
N TYR A 39 13.76 -3.50 -11.48
CA TYR A 39 12.45 -3.33 -10.86
C TYR A 39 11.51 -2.46 -11.69
N GLY A 40 12.05 -1.64 -12.60
CA GLY A 40 11.28 -0.53 -13.18
C GLY A 40 11.00 0.53 -12.10
N GLU A 41 10.35 1.64 -12.46
CA GLU A 41 9.92 2.61 -11.45
C GLU A 41 8.84 1.98 -10.55
N LEU A 42 9.16 1.89 -9.26
CA LEU A 42 8.19 1.59 -8.20
C LEU A 42 7.31 2.81 -7.99
N SER A 43 6.12 2.81 -8.56
CA SER A 43 5.15 3.89 -8.37
C SER A 43 4.34 3.62 -7.11
N ILE A 44 4.91 3.98 -5.96
CA ILE A 44 4.25 3.98 -4.66
C ILE A 44 3.96 5.43 -4.27
N PHE A 45 2.70 5.75 -4.03
CA PHE A 45 2.25 7.07 -3.66
C PHE A 45 1.53 7.04 -2.33
N GLN A 46 1.73 8.08 -1.54
CA GLN A 46 1.03 8.31 -0.28
C GLN A 46 0.27 9.62 -0.35
N LEU A 47 -1.00 9.59 0.04
CA LEU A 47 -1.84 10.77 0.24
C LEU A 47 -2.17 10.88 1.72
N ASN A 48 -1.71 11.94 2.38
CA ASN A 48 -2.06 12.22 3.76
C ASN A 48 -3.47 12.81 3.83
N ILE A 49 -4.30 12.28 4.73
CA ILE A 49 -5.70 12.69 4.88
C ILE A 49 -5.98 12.83 6.37
N SER A 50 -6.76 13.86 6.74
CA SER A 50 -7.21 14.01 8.12
C SER A 50 -7.97 12.77 8.59
N SER A 51 -7.61 12.26 9.76
CA SER A 51 -8.23 11.07 10.33
C SER A 51 -9.74 11.19 10.49
N HIS A 52 -10.23 12.38 10.87
CA HIS A 52 -11.65 12.66 10.93
C HIS A 52 -12.38 12.40 9.60
N ILE A 53 -11.75 12.71 8.46
CA ILE A 53 -12.34 12.42 7.16
C ILE A 53 -12.43 10.92 6.94
N ILE A 54 -11.40 10.16 7.30
CA ILE A 54 -11.39 8.70 7.14
C ILE A 54 -12.41 8.05 8.07
N ASP A 55 -12.44 8.45 9.34
CA ASP A 55 -13.34 7.91 10.36
C ASP A 55 -14.82 8.10 10.01
N MET A 56 -15.18 9.18 9.30
CA MET A 56 -16.56 9.38 8.82
C MET A 56 -17.04 8.30 7.84
N TYR A 57 -16.14 7.67 7.08
CA TYR A 57 -16.50 6.66 6.07
C TYR A 57 -16.07 5.24 6.46
N LEU A 58 -14.93 5.11 7.15
CA LEU A 58 -14.29 3.85 7.52
C LEU A 58 -13.88 3.86 9.00
N PRO A 59 -14.85 3.92 9.94
CA PRO A 59 -14.59 4.09 11.38
C PRO A 59 -13.96 2.87 12.04
N ASP A 60 -14.02 1.70 11.39
CA ASP A 60 -13.56 0.44 11.96
C ASP A 60 -12.19 0.04 11.43
N ILE A 61 -11.40 -0.60 12.31
CA ILE A 61 -10.12 -1.21 11.95
C ILE A 61 -10.38 -2.60 11.36
N LEU A 62 -9.81 -2.86 10.18
CA LEU A 62 -9.78 -4.17 9.55
C LEU A 62 -8.76 -5.07 10.23
N LEU A 63 -9.26 -6.19 10.76
CA LEU A 63 -8.41 -7.28 11.21
C LEU A 63 -7.92 -8.09 10.01
N PRO A 64 -6.64 -8.53 10.02
CA PRO A 64 -6.16 -9.50 9.05
C PRO A 64 -7.02 -10.76 9.08
N PHE A 65 -7.44 -11.23 7.90
CA PHE A 65 -8.15 -12.48 7.74
C PHE A 65 -7.30 -13.63 8.32
N PRO A 66 -7.86 -14.50 9.17
CA PRO A 66 -7.12 -15.59 9.76
C PRO A 66 -6.59 -16.51 8.65
N ALA A 67 -5.26 -16.64 8.57
CA ALA A 67 -4.62 -17.52 7.61
C ALA A 67 -5.14 -18.95 7.78
N SER A 68 -5.30 -19.67 6.67
CA SER A 68 -5.70 -21.07 6.68
C SER A 68 -4.77 -21.87 7.63
N ILE A 69 -5.33 -22.81 8.38
CA ILE A 69 -4.61 -23.60 9.40
C ILE A 69 -3.51 -24.50 8.78
N LYS A 70 -3.41 -24.57 7.43
CA LYS A 70 -2.44 -25.41 6.75
C LYS A 70 -1.01 -25.03 7.14
N VAL A 71 -0.25 -26.02 7.60
CA VAL A 71 1.14 -25.87 8.08
C VAL A 71 2.05 -25.26 7.01
N THR A 72 1.81 -25.59 5.73
CA THR A 72 2.56 -25.05 4.59
C THR A 72 2.32 -23.55 4.36
N ASP A 73 1.12 -23.05 4.67
CA ASP A 73 0.80 -21.62 4.59
C ASP A 73 1.41 -20.87 5.78
N ARG A 74 1.48 -21.50 6.96
CA ARG A 74 2.20 -20.96 8.13
C ARG A 74 3.69 -20.82 7.87
N MET A 75 4.37 -21.85 7.36
CA MET A 75 5.80 -21.77 7.08
C MET A 75 6.13 -20.74 6.00
N LYS A 76 5.32 -20.66 4.93
CA LYS A 76 5.48 -19.62 3.90
C LYS A 76 5.29 -18.23 4.48
N ARG A 77 4.31 -18.05 5.37
CA ARG A 77 4.11 -16.81 6.10
C ARG A 77 5.33 -16.51 6.97
N ASP A 78 5.73 -17.41 7.85
CA ASP A 78 6.79 -17.14 8.82
C ASP A 78 8.14 -16.87 8.13
N LEU A 79 8.40 -17.48 6.97
CA LEU A 79 9.56 -17.16 6.11
C LEU A 79 9.40 -15.83 5.36
N LEU A 80 8.23 -15.56 4.78
CA LEU A 80 7.95 -14.34 4.02
C LEU A 80 7.70 -13.10 4.90
N TYR A 81 7.50 -13.28 6.20
CA TYR A 81 7.27 -12.22 7.17
C TYR A 81 8.29 -12.24 8.30
N LEU A 82 9.49 -12.78 8.02
CA LEU A 82 10.62 -12.66 8.92
C LEU A 82 10.87 -11.16 9.17
N LYS A 83 10.99 -10.77 10.45
CA LYS A 83 11.08 -9.34 10.85
C LYS A 83 12.16 -8.58 10.08
N SER A 84 13.31 -9.22 9.84
CA SER A 84 14.40 -8.63 9.08
C SER A 84 14.04 -8.39 7.62
N MET A 85 13.34 -9.33 6.97
CA MET A 85 12.91 -9.17 5.59
C MET A 85 11.84 -8.08 5.49
N MET A 86 10.88 -8.03 6.42
CA MET A 86 9.90 -6.94 6.46
C MET A 86 10.56 -5.59 6.69
N ALA A 87 11.56 -5.50 7.57
CA ALA A 87 12.32 -4.27 7.76
C ALA A 87 13.03 -3.80 6.46
N VAL A 88 13.61 -4.73 5.69
CA VAL A 88 14.22 -4.42 4.39
C VAL A 88 13.16 -3.97 3.38
N LEU A 89 12.04 -4.69 3.29
CA LEU A 89 10.93 -4.34 2.39
C LEU A 89 10.36 -2.96 2.72
N HIS A 90 10.13 -2.65 4.01
CA HIS A 90 9.60 -1.35 4.43
C HIS A 90 10.60 -0.22 4.21
N SER A 91 11.89 -0.45 4.49
CA SER A 91 12.94 0.50 4.14
C SER A 91 12.93 0.82 2.64
N GLN A 92 12.74 -0.20 1.79
CA GLN A 92 12.61 -0.01 0.35
C GLN A 92 11.32 0.71 -0.02
N VAL A 93 10.15 0.33 0.52
CA VAL A 93 8.88 1.02 0.28
C VAL A 93 9.00 2.50 0.65
N ASN A 94 9.49 2.82 1.85
CA ASN A 94 9.64 4.19 2.34
C ASN A 94 10.59 5.02 1.47
N ARG A 95 11.63 4.40 0.90
CA ARG A 95 12.55 5.08 -0.02
C ARG A 95 11.90 5.45 -1.35
N GLU A 96 11.04 4.58 -1.88
CA GLU A 96 10.38 4.78 -3.18
C GLU A 96 9.05 5.54 -3.07
N MET A 97 8.50 5.65 -1.86
CA MET A 97 7.20 6.27 -1.61
C MET A 97 7.24 7.78 -1.84
N ARG A 98 6.38 8.24 -2.75
CA ARG A 98 6.24 9.65 -3.10
C ARG A 98 5.00 10.22 -2.41
N ASN A 99 5.15 11.34 -1.70
CA ASN A 99 3.99 12.06 -1.18
C ASN A 99 3.26 12.77 -2.33
N LEU A 100 1.95 12.56 -2.40
CA LEU A 100 1.04 13.38 -3.18
C LEU A 100 0.97 14.75 -2.51
N SER A 101 1.88 15.63 -2.93
CA SER A 101 1.80 17.05 -2.60
C SER A 101 0.67 17.69 -3.40
N SER A 102 0.15 18.81 -2.89
CA SER A 102 -0.84 19.67 -3.53
C SER A 102 -0.39 20.30 -4.87
N ILE A 103 0.76 19.89 -5.41
CA ILE A 103 1.40 20.45 -6.62
C ILE A 103 1.02 19.66 -7.88
N VAL A 104 0.73 18.36 -7.76
CA VAL A 104 0.33 17.53 -8.92
C VAL A 104 -1.19 17.64 -9.08
N PRO A 105 -1.70 18.09 -10.24
CA PRO A 105 -3.12 18.03 -10.55
C PRO A 105 -3.64 16.60 -10.36
N GLU A 106 -4.75 16.44 -9.66
CA GLU A 106 -5.28 15.12 -9.25
C GLU A 106 -5.48 14.18 -10.45
N ALA A 107 -5.83 14.71 -11.63
CA ALA A 107 -5.95 13.95 -12.87
C ALA A 107 -4.59 13.40 -13.38
N GLU A 108 -3.51 14.18 -13.28
CA GLU A 108 -2.16 13.73 -13.67
C GLU A 108 -1.66 12.61 -12.75
N PHE A 109 -2.01 12.67 -11.45
CA PHE A 109 -1.68 11.59 -10.52
C PHE A 109 -2.27 10.26 -10.97
N PHE A 110 -3.57 10.22 -11.30
CA PHE A 110 -4.19 8.98 -11.73
C PHE A 110 -3.68 8.51 -13.09
N GLN A 111 -3.30 9.42 -13.97
CA GLN A 111 -2.63 9.07 -15.23
C GLN A 111 -1.25 8.44 -14.99
N GLN A 112 -0.50 8.90 -13.98
CA GLN A 112 0.78 8.28 -13.59
C GLN A 112 0.57 6.92 -12.91
N LEU A 113 -0.46 6.80 -12.06
CA LEU A 113 -0.76 5.58 -11.32
C LEU A 113 -1.30 4.47 -12.23
N LEU A 114 -2.22 4.84 -13.13
CA LEU A 114 -2.97 3.96 -14.04
C LEU A 114 -2.99 4.57 -15.46
N PRO A 115 -1.87 4.56 -16.20
CA PRO A 115 -1.81 5.15 -17.54
C PRO A 115 -2.77 4.46 -18.52
N GLU A 116 -3.62 5.25 -19.20
CA GLU A 116 -4.74 4.81 -20.05
C GLU A 116 -4.35 3.79 -21.13
N GLN A 117 -3.13 3.87 -21.69
CA GLN A 117 -2.64 2.96 -22.73
C GLN A 117 -2.28 1.55 -22.22
N THR A 118 -2.74 1.23 -21.01
CA THR A 118 -2.31 0.07 -20.25
C THR A 118 -3.53 -0.73 -19.82
N ASP A 119 -4.11 -1.53 -20.73
CA ASP A 119 -5.33 -2.36 -20.54
C ASP A 119 -5.38 -3.26 -19.29
N MET A 120 -4.32 -3.31 -18.49
CA MET A 120 -4.20 -4.11 -17.28
C MET A 120 -3.43 -3.40 -16.15
N ALA A 121 -3.31 -2.07 -16.20
CA ALA A 121 -2.77 -1.32 -15.07
C ALA A 121 -3.68 -1.54 -13.86
N ARG A 122 -3.07 -1.93 -12.75
CA ARG A 122 -3.75 -2.13 -11.47
C ARG A 122 -2.87 -1.51 -10.40
N CYS A 123 -3.47 -1.04 -9.34
CA CYS A 123 -2.75 -0.67 -8.14
C CYS A 123 -3.40 -1.31 -6.92
N ASN A 124 -2.56 -1.69 -5.96
CA ASN A 124 -3.01 -2.02 -4.62
C ASN A 124 -3.24 -0.72 -3.85
N ILE A 125 -4.31 -0.68 -3.09
CA ILE A 125 -4.69 0.44 -2.24
C ILE A 125 -4.78 -0.04 -0.80
N VAL A 126 -4.20 0.73 0.11
CA VAL A 126 -4.37 0.58 1.55
C VAL A 126 -4.80 1.93 2.12
N ILE A 127 -5.92 1.96 2.83
CA ILE A 127 -6.37 3.12 3.59
C ILE A 127 -6.06 2.85 5.06
N LEU A 128 -5.29 3.74 5.68
CA LEU A 128 -4.99 3.77 7.11
C LEU A 128 -5.80 4.88 7.77
N GLY A 129 -5.73 5.06 9.09
CA GLY A 129 -6.46 6.14 9.78
C GLY A 129 -5.99 7.55 9.46
N ASP A 130 -4.83 7.75 8.80
CA ASP A 130 -4.28 9.09 8.50
C ASP A 130 -3.77 9.26 7.05
N ARG A 131 -3.86 8.22 6.23
CA ARG A 131 -3.36 8.26 4.85
C ARG A 131 -3.93 7.17 3.95
N ILE A 132 -3.81 7.38 2.65
CA ILE A 132 -4.04 6.38 1.61
C ILE A 132 -2.72 6.10 0.90
N ILE A 133 -2.40 4.82 0.75
CA ILE A 133 -1.22 4.35 0.02
C ILE A 133 -1.67 3.65 -1.25
N PHE A 134 -1.13 4.07 -2.38
CA PHE A 134 -1.33 3.49 -3.70
C PHE A 134 -0.02 2.87 -4.17
N ALA A 135 -0.04 1.62 -4.62
CA ALA A 135 1.14 0.99 -5.21
C ALA A 135 0.78 0.29 -6.51
N ARG A 136 1.35 0.75 -7.61
CA ARG A 136 1.14 0.13 -8.92
C ARG A 136 1.63 -1.33 -8.91
N ILE A 137 0.79 -2.23 -9.42
CA ILE A 137 1.13 -3.64 -9.60
C ILE A 137 1.90 -3.76 -10.93
N PRO A 138 3.09 -4.37 -10.96
CA PRO A 138 3.89 -4.45 -12.17
C PRO A 138 3.26 -5.46 -13.14
N ARG A 139 3.42 -5.22 -14.44
CA ARG A 139 3.00 -6.18 -15.48
C ARG A 139 3.85 -7.45 -15.46
N THR A 140 5.14 -7.31 -15.17
CA THR A 140 6.10 -8.42 -15.10
C THR A 140 6.19 -8.97 -13.68
N TYR A 141 5.97 -10.28 -13.55
CA TYR A 141 6.08 -11.01 -12.29
C TYR A 141 7.55 -11.09 -11.84
N ARG A 142 8.05 -10.04 -11.19
CA ARG A 142 9.27 -10.10 -10.39
C ARG A 142 8.86 -10.30 -8.93
N VAL A 143 9.27 -11.42 -8.35
CA VAL A 143 8.79 -11.90 -7.05
C VAL A 143 8.95 -10.84 -5.96
N THR A 144 10.10 -10.15 -5.91
CA THR A 144 10.38 -9.11 -4.91
C THR A 144 9.49 -7.88 -5.08
N TYR A 145 9.27 -7.40 -6.30
CA TYR A 145 8.34 -6.30 -6.57
C TYR A 145 6.91 -6.68 -6.15
N TYR A 146 6.49 -7.91 -6.47
CA TYR A 146 5.18 -8.41 -6.08
C TYR A 146 4.99 -8.44 -4.55
N LEU A 147 6.06 -8.74 -3.79
CA LEU A 147 6.04 -8.70 -2.32
C LEU A 147 5.98 -7.25 -1.79
N LEU A 148 6.69 -6.31 -2.40
CA LEU A 148 6.67 -4.89 -2.02
C LEU A 148 5.28 -4.27 -2.16
N CYS A 149 4.55 -4.64 -3.22
CA CYS A 149 3.22 -4.10 -3.47
C CYS A 149 2.10 -4.80 -2.69
N LYS A 150 2.38 -5.80 -1.84
CA LYS A 150 1.32 -6.45 -1.06
C LYS A 150 0.74 -5.50 -0.02
N HIS A 151 -0.58 -5.57 0.18
CA HIS A 151 -1.28 -4.72 1.17
C HIS A 151 -0.65 -4.75 2.55
N ILE A 152 -0.19 -5.90 3.03
CA ILE A 152 0.47 -6.00 4.34
C ILE A 152 1.83 -5.27 4.40
N THR A 153 2.59 -5.32 3.31
CA THR A 153 3.87 -4.61 3.19
C THR A 153 3.63 -3.11 3.06
N LEU A 154 2.61 -2.71 2.29
CA LEU A 154 2.20 -1.31 2.14
C LEU A 154 1.62 -0.75 3.43
N ALA A 155 0.92 -1.56 4.20
CA ALA A 155 0.41 -1.17 5.51
C ALA A 155 1.53 -0.99 6.54
N ASP A 156 2.78 -1.35 6.25
CA ASP A 156 3.89 -1.35 7.23
C ASP A 156 3.51 -2.13 8.51
N CYS A 157 2.78 -3.24 8.36
CA CYS A 157 2.19 -3.98 9.48
C CYS A 157 1.36 -3.11 10.46
N SER A 158 0.82 -1.99 9.98
CA SER A 158 -0.01 -1.08 10.78
C SER A 158 -1.18 -1.83 11.40
N SER A 159 -1.43 -1.52 12.66
CA SER A 159 -2.62 -1.99 13.38
C SER A 159 -3.88 -1.21 13.02
N ASP A 160 -3.76 -0.18 12.17
CA ASP A 160 -4.81 0.79 11.86
C ASP A 160 -5.20 0.78 10.38
N VAL A 161 -5.30 -0.43 9.80
CA VAL A 161 -5.79 -0.59 8.42
C VAL A 161 -7.30 -0.44 8.40
N ARG A 162 -7.83 0.46 7.58
CA ARG A 162 -9.26 0.76 7.44
C ARG A 162 -9.87 0.16 6.18
N PHE A 163 -9.08 0.06 5.12
CA PHE A 163 -9.46 -0.62 3.88
C PHE A 163 -8.23 -1.17 3.14
N ALA A 164 -8.40 -2.27 2.40
CA ALA A 164 -7.37 -2.77 1.50
C ALA A 164 -7.99 -3.44 0.27
N GLY A 165 -7.57 -3.03 -0.93
CA GLY A 165 -8.18 -3.48 -2.18
C GLY A 165 -7.32 -3.24 -3.41
N GLU A 166 -7.88 -3.49 -4.59
CA GLU A 166 -7.26 -3.17 -5.89
C GLU A 166 -8.11 -2.13 -6.63
N LEU A 167 -7.43 -1.23 -7.35
CA LEU A 167 -8.04 -0.23 -8.23
C LEU A 167 -7.48 -0.36 -9.65
N TRP A 168 -8.34 -0.24 -10.67
CA TRP A 168 -7.97 -0.32 -12.08
C TRP A 168 -8.98 0.39 -12.98
N HIS A 169 -8.68 0.53 -14.27
CA HIS A 169 -9.63 1.02 -15.28
C HIS A 169 -10.34 -0.12 -15.99
N ASP A 170 -11.64 0.03 -16.23
CA ASP A 170 -12.35 -0.80 -17.22
C ASP A 170 -12.13 -0.29 -18.66
N GLU A 171 -12.71 -0.99 -19.63
CA GLU A 171 -12.62 -0.67 -21.06
C GLU A 171 -13.24 0.71 -21.41
N ASN A 172 -14.06 1.26 -20.52
CA ASN A 172 -14.69 2.57 -20.67
C ASN A 172 -13.96 3.66 -19.85
N ALA A 173 -12.74 3.38 -19.40
CA ALA A 173 -11.93 4.26 -18.55
C ALA A 173 -12.56 4.62 -17.19
N ASN A 174 -13.55 3.85 -16.70
CA ASN A 174 -14.06 4.03 -15.34
C ASN A 174 -13.17 3.33 -14.33
N PHE A 175 -13.03 3.92 -13.16
CA PHE A 175 -12.30 3.31 -12.06
C PHE A 175 -13.12 2.20 -11.41
N GLN A 176 -12.49 1.06 -11.20
CA GLN A 176 -13.06 -0.10 -10.56
C GLN A 176 -12.31 -0.36 -9.26
N LEU A 177 -13.02 -0.38 -8.13
CA LEU A 177 -12.48 -0.68 -6.81
C LEU A 177 -13.06 -2.01 -6.32
N ASN A 178 -12.19 -2.88 -5.81
CA ASN A 178 -12.63 -4.14 -5.18
C ASN A 178 -12.04 -4.31 -3.77
N ASN A 179 -12.49 -5.37 -3.09
CA ASN A 179 -11.98 -5.83 -1.80
C ASN A 179 -10.93 -6.95 -1.92
N ASN A 180 -10.23 -7.06 -3.05
CA ASN A 180 -9.27 -8.14 -3.30
C ASN A 180 -7.96 -7.92 -2.52
N SER A 181 -8.04 -8.08 -1.21
CA SER A 181 -6.87 -8.18 -0.34
C SER A 181 -6.70 -9.61 0.12
N GLY A 182 -5.55 -10.21 -0.20
CA GLY A 182 -5.17 -11.52 0.33
C GLY A 182 -4.99 -11.53 1.85
N THR A 183 -4.89 -10.34 2.48
CA THR A 183 -4.64 -10.17 3.91
C THR A 183 -5.87 -9.70 4.68
N TYR A 184 -6.61 -8.69 4.22
CA TYR A 184 -7.64 -8.03 5.05
C TYR A 184 -9.10 -8.27 4.63
N ARG A 185 -9.34 -8.81 3.42
CA ARG A 185 -10.68 -9.11 2.84
C ARG A 185 -11.84 -8.21 3.34
N PRO A 186 -11.85 -6.91 3.00
CA PRO A 186 -12.97 -6.02 3.36
C PRO A 186 -14.33 -6.56 2.90
N SER A 187 -15.41 -6.26 3.63
CA SER A 187 -16.77 -6.61 3.20
C SER A 187 -17.23 -5.75 2.01
N LYS A 188 -18.32 -6.17 1.33
CA LYS A 188 -18.92 -5.35 0.26
C LYS A 188 -19.35 -3.96 0.76
N ILE A 189 -19.89 -3.89 1.98
CA ILE A 189 -20.27 -2.63 2.63
C ILE A 189 -19.05 -1.70 2.75
N LEU A 190 -17.89 -2.23 3.14
CA LEU A 190 -16.66 -1.44 3.22
C LEU A 190 -16.16 -0.96 1.85
N VAL A 191 -16.42 -1.70 0.77
CA VAL A 191 -16.14 -1.23 -0.60
C VAL A 191 -17.00 -0.01 -0.93
N GLU A 192 -18.30 -0.05 -0.61
CA GLU A 192 -19.22 1.07 -0.84
C GLU A 192 -18.82 2.31 -0.02
N SER A 193 -18.44 2.12 1.24
CA SER A 193 -17.88 3.18 2.08
C SER A 193 -16.58 3.76 1.50
N ALA A 194 -15.67 2.91 1.01
CA ALA A 194 -14.44 3.36 0.37
C ALA A 194 -14.74 4.16 -0.91
N ILE A 195 -15.72 3.75 -1.72
CA ILE A 195 -16.15 4.51 -2.90
C ILE A 195 -16.67 5.89 -2.51
N ALA A 196 -17.48 5.99 -1.44
CA ALA A 196 -17.98 7.26 -0.95
C ALA A 196 -16.83 8.19 -0.50
N LEU A 197 -15.81 7.64 0.19
CA LEU A 197 -14.59 8.36 0.51
C LEU A 197 -13.86 8.85 -0.76
N PHE A 198 -13.69 7.97 -1.76
CA PHE A 198 -13.04 8.35 -3.03
C PHE A 198 -13.81 9.45 -3.77
N LYS A 199 -15.14 9.39 -3.82
CA LYS A 199 -15.97 10.45 -4.41
C LYS A 199 -15.84 11.78 -3.67
N ARG A 200 -15.65 11.73 -2.34
CA ARG A 200 -15.44 12.93 -1.52
C ARG A 200 -14.07 13.58 -1.78
N LEU A 201 -13.03 12.75 -1.97
CA LEU A 201 -11.66 13.18 -2.19
C LEU A 201 -11.38 13.57 -3.64
N PHE A 202 -11.97 12.84 -4.58
CA PHE A 202 -11.74 12.97 -6.01
C PHE A 202 -13.09 13.03 -6.74
N PRO A 203 -13.81 14.16 -6.67
CA PRO A 203 -15.17 14.27 -7.21
C PRO A 203 -15.24 14.13 -8.73
N PHE A 204 -14.11 14.30 -9.43
CA PHE A 204 -13.99 14.10 -10.87
C PHE A 204 -13.84 12.62 -11.26
N LEU A 205 -13.62 11.72 -10.31
CA LEU A 205 -13.47 10.29 -10.57
C LEU A 205 -14.80 9.55 -10.52
N GLU A 206 -15.10 8.83 -11.59
CA GLU A 206 -16.16 7.82 -11.58
C GLU A 206 -15.60 6.49 -11.07
N VAL A 207 -15.80 6.21 -9.78
CA VAL A 207 -15.40 4.94 -9.14
C VAL A 207 -16.62 4.04 -8.94
N ARG A 208 -16.51 2.79 -9.41
CA ARG A 208 -17.51 1.73 -9.27
C ARG A 208 -16.96 0.59 -8.41
N GLY A 209 -17.85 -0.06 -7.66
CA GLY A 209 -17.51 -1.18 -6.80
C GLY A 209 -17.69 -2.50 -7.53
N VAL A 210 -16.68 -3.35 -7.46
CA VAL A 210 -16.74 -4.73 -7.96
C VAL A 210 -16.50 -5.67 -6.78
N SER A 211 -17.47 -6.52 -6.48
CA SER A 211 -17.25 -7.55 -5.46
C SER A 211 -16.36 -8.66 -6.03
N SER A 212 -15.56 -9.32 -5.17
CA SER A 212 -14.74 -10.46 -5.59
C SER A 212 -15.55 -11.62 -6.21
N GLU A 213 -16.85 -11.67 -5.98
CA GLU A 213 -17.78 -12.68 -6.49
C GLU A 213 -18.17 -12.45 -7.95
N GLU A 214 -18.13 -11.20 -8.43
CA GLU A 214 -18.53 -10.83 -9.80
C GLU A 214 -17.41 -11.06 -10.84
N ASN A 215 -16.20 -11.43 -10.39
CA ASN A 215 -15.11 -11.99 -11.18
C ASN A 215 -14.92 -11.39 -12.60
N THR A 216 -15.01 -10.07 -12.75
CA THR A 216 -14.67 -9.34 -13.98
C THR A 216 -13.15 -9.10 -14.09
N ARG A 217 -12.34 -10.04 -13.60
CA ARG A 217 -10.88 -9.93 -13.68
C ARG A 217 -10.49 -9.83 -15.15
N PRO A 218 -9.68 -8.84 -15.58
CA PRO A 218 -9.02 -8.94 -16.87
C PRO A 218 -8.15 -10.22 -16.88
N PRO A 219 -8.12 -10.97 -17.99
CA PRO A 219 -7.65 -12.36 -18.06
C PRO A 219 -6.13 -12.45 -17.91
N THR A 220 -5.63 -12.25 -16.69
CA THR A 220 -4.20 -12.30 -16.37
C THR A 220 -3.80 -13.64 -15.75
N LEU A 221 -4.62 -14.16 -14.82
CA LEU A 221 -4.29 -15.40 -14.13
C LEU A 221 -4.50 -16.64 -15.02
N ASP A 222 -5.53 -16.64 -15.87
CA ASP A 222 -5.83 -17.77 -16.75
C ASP A 222 -4.85 -17.88 -17.92
N ARG A 223 -4.31 -16.75 -18.42
CA ARG A 223 -3.22 -16.74 -19.40
C ARG A 223 -1.89 -17.29 -18.84
N PHE A 224 -1.61 -17.06 -17.56
CA PHE A 224 -0.40 -17.61 -16.93
C PHE A 224 -0.52 -19.10 -16.66
N LYS A 225 -1.68 -19.56 -16.14
CA LYS A 225 -1.95 -20.98 -15.92
C LYS A 225 -2.00 -21.76 -17.24
N SER A 226 -2.54 -21.18 -18.32
CA SER A 226 -2.54 -21.82 -19.64
C SER A 226 -1.14 -21.92 -20.24
N LYS A 227 -0.29 -20.88 -20.10
CA LYS A 227 1.12 -20.94 -20.52
C LYS A 227 1.95 -21.95 -19.71
N LEU A 228 1.70 -22.07 -18.40
CA LEU A 228 2.38 -23.09 -17.58
C LEU A 228 1.95 -24.51 -17.95
N LYS A 229 0.65 -24.74 -18.19
CA LYS A 229 0.12 -26.03 -18.65
C LYS A 229 0.66 -26.42 -20.03
N GLN A 230 0.76 -25.47 -20.97
CA GLN A 230 1.36 -25.71 -22.29
C GLN A 230 2.85 -26.08 -22.22
N LYS A 231 3.58 -25.56 -21.23
CA LYS A 231 5.01 -25.83 -21.06
C LYS A 231 5.29 -27.17 -20.36
N ILE A 232 4.37 -27.64 -19.52
CA ILE A 232 4.48 -28.92 -18.80
C ILE A 232 3.92 -30.08 -19.65
N GLY A 233 2.95 -29.84 -20.53
CA GLY A 233 2.38 -30.87 -21.43
C GLY A 233 3.16 -31.13 -22.73
N ARG A 234 4.38 -30.59 -22.87
CA ARG A 234 5.27 -30.78 -24.03
C ARG A 234 6.63 -31.38 -23.64
N SER A 235 6.73 -32.03 -22.48
CA SER A 235 7.90 -32.81 -22.06
C SER A 235 7.60 -34.29 -22.15
#